data_AF-A0A1H2VG01-F1
#
_entry.id   AF-A0A1H2VG01-F1
#
_cell.length_a   1.000
_cell.length_b   1.000
_cell.length_c   1.000
_cell.angle_alpha   90.00
_cell.angle_beta   90.00
_cell.angle_gamma   90.00
#
_symmetry.space_group_name_H-M   'P 1'
#
loop_
_entity.id
_entity.type
_entity.pdbx_description
1 polymer ?
#
loop_
_entity_poly.entity_id
_entity_poly.type
_entity_poly.pdbx_seq_one_letter_code
_entity_poly.pdbx_strand_id
1 'polypeptide(L)'
;MINMSENILPYKGLESFKFGDKIESVRLMLKEEKISFIQCMGEKQYIHPELKNEIIVIKDSIKLYFVDGILFEIGLENGFKGQLPNGICIGMDIDKAVTVDSNLEYDDDEEAFVSSKGYTVIDDAASNLVSYIEIYVPEVESSEDFFLYDWLERFKERKTHR
;
A
#
# COMPACT_ATOMS: atom_id res chain seq x y z
N MET A 1 7.16 3.62 17.43
CA MET A 1 8.33 3.48 16.53
C MET A 1 7.88 2.64 15.37
N ILE A 2 7.90 3.16 14.14
CA ILE A 2 7.59 2.33 12.95
C ILE A 2 8.63 1.23 12.82
N ASN A 3 8.14 -0.01 12.82
CA ASN A 3 8.94 -1.21 12.73
C ASN A 3 9.13 -1.58 11.25
N MET A 4 10.35 -1.43 10.73
CA MET A 4 10.67 -1.78 9.33
C MET A 4 10.53 -3.28 9.04
N SER A 5 10.26 -4.11 10.05
CA SER A 5 10.04 -5.55 9.92
C SER A 5 8.62 -5.95 10.33
N GLU A 6 7.67 -5.00 10.35
CA GLU A 6 6.27 -5.30 10.67
C GLU A 6 5.61 -6.14 9.58
N ASN A 7 4.58 -6.90 9.97
CA ASN A 7 3.87 -7.77 9.05
C ASN A 7 3.07 -6.96 8.02
N ILE A 8 3.09 -7.43 6.78
CA ILE A 8 2.25 -6.91 5.69
C ILE A 8 0.91 -7.64 5.77
N LEU A 9 -0.20 -6.90 5.89
CA LEU A 9 -1.54 -7.46 6.06
C LEU A 9 -2.43 -7.01 4.87
N PRO A 10 -2.53 -7.82 3.79
CA PRO A 10 -3.37 -7.49 2.65
C PRO A 10 -4.82 -7.16 3.05
N TYR A 11 -5.43 -6.19 2.35
CA TYR A 11 -6.72 -5.56 2.67
C TYR A 11 -6.87 -4.96 4.08
N LYS A 12 -5.81 -4.92 4.89
CA LYS A 12 -5.83 -4.36 6.24
C LYS A 12 -4.81 -3.25 6.46
N GLY A 13 -3.67 -3.29 5.78
CA GLY A 13 -2.56 -2.36 5.91
C GLY A 13 -1.30 -3.00 6.53
N LEU A 14 -0.56 -2.23 7.31
CA LEU A 14 0.55 -2.69 8.14
C LEU A 14 0.09 -2.83 9.61
N GLU A 15 0.98 -3.22 10.53
CA GLU A 15 0.66 -3.22 11.97
C GLU A 15 0.41 -1.78 12.46
N SER A 16 1.23 -0.84 11.99
CA SER A 16 1.26 0.58 12.36
C SER A 16 0.24 1.45 11.61
N PHE A 17 -0.20 1.01 10.43
CA PHE A 17 -1.09 1.78 9.54
C PHE A 17 -2.20 0.90 9.02
N LYS A 18 -3.46 1.32 9.14
CA LYS A 18 -4.61 0.57 8.67
C LYS A 18 -5.30 1.30 7.53
N PHE A 19 -5.83 0.54 6.57
CA PHE A 19 -6.70 1.15 5.56
C PHE A 19 -7.92 1.81 6.23
N GLY A 20 -8.26 3.00 5.75
CA GLY A 20 -9.22 3.87 6.40
C GLY A 20 -8.61 4.89 7.36
N ASP A 21 -7.33 4.77 7.72
CA ASP A 21 -6.66 5.78 8.56
C ASP A 21 -6.68 7.14 7.87
N LYS A 22 -6.93 8.18 8.68
CA LYS A 22 -6.97 9.56 8.21
C LYS A 22 -5.55 10.12 8.14
N ILE A 23 -5.26 10.84 7.06
CA ILE A 23 -3.95 11.48 6.86
C ILE A 23 -3.56 12.40 8.03
N GLU A 24 -4.53 13.08 8.64
CA GLU A 24 -4.30 13.92 9.83
C GLU A 24 -3.82 13.11 11.03
N SER A 25 -4.44 11.96 11.29
CA SER A 25 -4.06 11.04 12.37
C SER A 25 -2.68 10.44 12.13
N VAL A 26 -2.40 10.02 10.89
CA VAL A 26 -1.07 9.52 10.49
C VAL A 26 0.00 10.60 10.70
N ARG A 27 -0.24 11.83 10.25
CA ARG A 27 0.70 12.96 10.43
C ARG A 27 0.92 13.29 11.90
N LEU A 28 -0.12 13.23 12.73
CA LEU A 28 0.00 13.47 14.15
C LEU A 28 0.88 12.40 14.81
N MET A 29 0.59 11.12 14.55
CA MET A 29 1.38 10.00 15.06
C MET A 29 2.86 10.10 14.65
N LEU A 30 3.14 10.36 13.36
CA LEU A 30 4.51 10.51 12.86
C LEU A 30 5.25 11.64 13.58
N LYS A 31 4.59 12.78 13.82
CA LYS A 31 5.17 13.92 14.53
C LYS A 31 5.44 13.60 16.01
N GLU A 32 4.49 12.97 16.69
CA GLU A 32 4.62 12.59 18.09
C GLU A 32 5.76 11.58 18.30
N GLU A 33 5.90 10.64 17.38
CA GLU A 33 7.00 9.66 17.38
C GLU A 33 8.32 10.21 16.83
N LYS A 34 8.36 11.47 16.39
CA LYS A 34 9.53 12.14 15.79
C LYS A 34 10.07 11.38 14.57
N ILE A 35 9.18 10.82 13.76
CA ILE A 35 9.50 10.13 12.52
C ILE A 35 9.52 11.13 11.38
N SER A 36 10.63 11.20 10.66
CA SER A 36 10.75 12.00 9.44
C SER A 36 9.92 11.40 8.31
N PHE A 37 9.17 12.24 7.63
CA PHE A 37 8.42 11.87 6.43
C PHE A 37 8.42 13.02 5.42
N ILE A 38 8.22 12.67 4.15
CA ILE A 38 7.95 13.61 3.06
C ILE A 38 6.47 13.46 2.70
N GLN A 39 5.81 14.58 2.40
CA GLN A 39 4.45 14.58 1.89
C GLN A 39 4.43 15.27 0.52
N CYS A 40 3.87 14.62 -0.47
CA CYS A 40 3.70 15.14 -1.82
C CYS A 40 2.26 14.95 -2.31
N MET A 41 1.86 15.75 -3.30
CA MET A 41 0.61 15.53 -4.01
C MET A 41 0.80 14.35 -4.95
N GLY A 42 -0.11 13.38 -4.91
CA GLY A 42 -0.15 12.28 -5.86
C GLY A 42 -0.49 12.78 -7.26
N GLU A 43 -0.14 11.99 -8.28
CA GLU A 43 -0.55 12.29 -9.65
C GLU A 43 -2.09 12.25 -9.77
N LYS A 44 -2.63 13.07 -10.67
CA LYS A 44 -4.09 13.18 -10.90
C LYS A 44 -4.64 12.07 -11.80
N GLN A 45 -3.80 11.14 -12.24
CA GLN A 45 -4.22 10.13 -13.20
C GLN A 45 -5.24 9.20 -12.52
N TYR A 46 -6.34 8.93 -13.24
CA TYR A 46 -7.40 8.01 -12.83
C TYR A 46 -8.27 8.41 -11.65
N ILE A 47 -8.18 9.66 -11.16
CA ILE A 47 -8.97 10.08 -10.00
C ILE A 47 -9.92 11.23 -10.32
N HIS A 48 -11.13 11.15 -9.74
CA HIS A 48 -12.15 12.18 -9.91
C HIS A 48 -11.55 13.57 -9.61
N PRO A 49 -11.74 14.58 -10.48
CA PRO A 49 -10.99 15.84 -10.45
C PRO A 49 -11.13 16.65 -9.16
N GLU A 50 -12.12 16.33 -8.33
CA GLU A 50 -12.41 16.98 -7.05
C GLU A 50 -11.74 16.30 -5.86
N LEU A 51 -11.30 15.05 -5.99
CA LEU A 51 -10.65 14.31 -4.92
C LEU A 51 -9.17 14.66 -4.84
N LYS A 52 -8.66 14.73 -3.60
CA LYS A 52 -7.25 15.06 -3.34
C LYS A 52 -6.44 13.79 -3.17
N ASN A 53 -5.34 13.69 -3.92
CA ASN A 53 -4.38 12.61 -3.77
C ASN A 53 -3.15 13.11 -3.04
N GLU A 54 -2.79 12.40 -1.98
CA GLU A 54 -1.64 12.73 -1.16
C GLU A 54 -0.84 11.47 -0.88
N ILE A 55 0.48 11.59 -0.86
CA ILE A 55 1.38 10.49 -0.56
C ILE A 55 2.25 10.91 0.60
N ILE A 56 2.38 10.05 1.62
CA ILE A 56 3.36 10.19 2.69
C ILE A 56 4.43 9.12 2.50
N VAL A 57 5.69 9.56 2.37
CA VAL A 57 6.85 8.69 2.24
C VAL A 57 7.66 8.69 3.53
N ILE A 58 7.93 7.51 4.06
CA ILE A 58 8.63 7.31 5.33
C ILE A 58 9.92 6.53 5.05
N LYS A 59 11.06 7.16 5.34
CA LYS A 59 12.41 6.60 5.18
C LYS A 59 12.70 6.01 3.79
N ASP A 60 12.05 6.53 2.75
CA ASP A 60 12.12 6.04 1.36
C ASP A 60 11.71 4.56 1.17
N SER A 61 11.09 3.94 2.18
CA SER A 61 10.75 2.51 2.22
C SER A 61 9.26 2.23 2.30
N ILE A 62 8.47 3.16 2.86
CA ILE A 62 7.03 2.99 3.03
C ILE A 62 6.35 4.21 2.40
N LYS A 63 5.48 3.96 1.43
CA LYS A 63 4.61 4.95 0.77
C LYS A 63 3.18 4.70 1.21
N LEU A 64 2.54 5.72 1.77
CA LEU A 64 1.14 5.69 2.18
C LEU A 64 0.34 6.55 1.20
N TYR A 65 -0.57 5.95 0.45
CA TYR A 65 -1.37 6.64 -0.56
C TYR A 65 -2.76 6.97 -0.01
N PHE A 66 -3.15 8.23 -0.14
CA PHE A 66 -4.41 8.75 0.37
C PHE A 66 -5.25 9.31 -0.77
N VAL A 67 -6.54 8.96 -0.78
CA VAL A 67 -7.57 9.66 -1.56
C VAL A 67 -8.50 10.37 -0.59
N ASP A 68 -8.67 11.68 -0.77
CA ASP A 68 -9.48 12.56 0.08
C ASP A 68 -9.16 12.39 1.58
N GLY A 69 -7.87 12.22 1.87
CA GLY A 69 -7.34 12.05 3.23
C GLY A 69 -7.54 10.67 3.85
N ILE A 70 -8.01 9.66 3.09
CA ILE A 70 -8.20 8.28 3.55
C ILE A 70 -7.13 7.36 2.94
N LEU A 71 -6.40 6.65 3.80
CA LEU A 71 -5.39 5.66 3.39
C LEU A 71 -6.05 4.47 2.71
N PHE A 72 -5.67 4.20 1.46
CA PHE A 72 -6.27 3.11 0.68
C PHE A 72 -5.25 2.13 0.09
N GLU A 73 -3.98 2.54 0.02
CA GLU A 73 -2.90 1.72 -0.53
C GLU A 73 -1.59 2.02 0.21
N ILE A 74 -0.76 0.99 0.37
CA ILE A 74 0.57 1.07 0.97
C ILE A 74 1.58 0.40 0.06
N GLY A 75 2.57 1.16 -0.38
CA GLY A 75 3.74 0.68 -1.11
C GLY A 75 4.94 0.47 -0.20
N LEU A 76 5.71 -0.58 -0.47
CA LEU A 76 6.84 -1.04 0.33
C LEU A 76 8.04 -1.30 -0.57
N GLU A 77 9.19 -0.75 -0.20
CA GLU A 77 10.42 -0.85 -0.98
C GLU A 77 11.67 -0.61 -0.10
N ASN A 78 12.84 -0.54 -0.74
CA ASN A 78 14.09 0.01 -0.20
C ASN A 78 14.34 -0.31 1.28
N GLY A 79 14.72 -1.55 1.59
CA GLY A 79 15.13 -1.91 2.94
C GLY A 79 13.99 -2.10 3.94
N PHE A 80 12.73 -2.06 3.51
CA PHE A 80 11.63 -2.69 4.25
C PHE A 80 11.90 -4.20 4.36
N LYS A 81 11.72 -4.75 5.57
CA LYS A 81 12.09 -6.14 5.94
C LYS A 81 10.89 -6.98 6.37
N GLY A 82 9.70 -6.40 6.37
CA GLY A 82 8.46 -7.12 6.64
C GLY A 82 8.15 -8.13 5.54
N GLN A 83 7.19 -9.01 5.83
CA GLN A 83 6.80 -10.08 4.92
C GLN A 83 5.28 -10.17 4.82
N LEU A 84 4.81 -10.62 3.66
CA LEU A 84 3.43 -11.07 3.46
C LEU A 84 3.16 -12.34 4.29
N PRO A 85 1.89 -12.71 4.54
CA PRO A 85 1.56 -13.87 5.37
C PRO A 85 2.08 -15.21 4.82
N ASN A 86 2.35 -15.28 3.52
CA ASN A 86 2.95 -16.43 2.85
C ASN A 86 4.49 -16.40 2.80
N GLY A 87 5.12 -15.36 3.37
CA GLY A 87 6.58 -15.21 3.46
C GLY A 87 7.22 -14.44 2.31
N ILE A 88 6.45 -13.97 1.32
CA ILE A 88 6.98 -13.10 0.24
C ILE A 88 7.47 -11.78 0.85
N CYS A 89 8.65 -11.32 0.42
CA CYS A 89 9.28 -10.11 0.95
C CYS A 89 10.19 -9.44 -0.09
N ILE A 90 10.54 -8.18 0.16
CA ILE A 90 11.52 -7.44 -0.65
C ILE A 90 12.86 -8.21 -0.69
N GLY A 91 13.44 -8.31 -1.89
CA GLY A 91 14.67 -9.05 -2.17
C GLY A 91 14.50 -10.56 -2.34
N MET A 92 13.28 -11.10 -2.25
CA MET A 92 12.99 -12.48 -2.64
C MET A 92 13.11 -12.62 -4.16
N ASP A 93 13.58 -13.77 -4.64
CA ASP A 93 13.56 -14.11 -6.07
C ASP A 93 12.11 -14.22 -6.58
N ILE A 94 11.78 -13.56 -7.69
CA ILE A 94 10.39 -13.45 -8.16
C ILE A 94 9.81 -14.82 -8.56
N ASP A 95 10.61 -15.71 -9.14
CA ASP A 95 10.17 -17.07 -9.50
C ASP A 95 9.79 -17.87 -8.25
N LYS A 96 10.51 -17.64 -7.15
CA LYS A 96 10.13 -18.22 -5.84
C LYS A 96 8.85 -17.60 -5.30
N ALA A 97 8.66 -16.29 -5.44
CA ALA A 97 7.43 -15.63 -5.00
C ALA A 97 6.20 -16.18 -5.74
N VAL A 98 6.29 -16.35 -7.06
CA VAL A 98 5.26 -16.98 -7.90
C VAL A 98 5.02 -18.44 -7.50
N THR A 99 6.07 -19.17 -7.11
CA THR A 99 5.93 -20.55 -6.61
C THR A 99 5.23 -20.61 -5.24
N VAL A 100 5.48 -19.61 -4.37
CA VAL A 100 4.91 -19.54 -3.01
C VAL A 100 3.42 -19.19 -3.05
N ASP A 101 2.98 -18.37 -4.01
CA ASP A 101 1.57 -18.06 -4.20
C ASP A 101 1.10 -18.31 -5.63
N SER A 102 0.33 -19.38 -5.81
CA SER A 102 -0.28 -19.73 -7.09
C SER A 102 -1.36 -18.75 -7.59
N ASN A 103 -1.75 -17.76 -6.79
CA ASN A 103 -2.67 -16.69 -7.21
C ASN A 103 -1.94 -15.46 -7.75
N LEU A 104 -0.60 -15.47 -7.69
CA LEU A 104 0.22 -14.38 -8.18
C LEU A 104 0.38 -14.54 -9.69
N GLU A 105 -0.37 -13.74 -10.44
CA GLU A 105 -0.42 -13.77 -11.91
C GLU A 105 0.25 -12.53 -12.49
N TYR A 106 0.97 -12.67 -13.60
CA TYR A 106 1.59 -11.53 -14.27
C TYR A 106 0.55 -10.75 -15.07
N ASP A 107 0.51 -9.44 -14.88
CA ASP A 107 -0.31 -8.49 -15.61
C ASP A 107 0.59 -7.70 -16.58
N ASP A 108 0.33 -7.88 -17.88
CA ASP A 108 1.10 -7.24 -18.95
C ASP A 108 0.86 -5.72 -19.05
N ASP A 109 -0.31 -5.22 -18.61
CA ASP A 109 -0.66 -3.80 -18.68
C ASP A 109 -0.03 -3.01 -17.53
N GLU A 110 -0.01 -3.59 -16.33
CA GLU A 110 0.61 -3.00 -15.14
C GLU A 110 2.12 -3.33 -15.02
N GLU A 111 2.64 -4.23 -15.87
CA GLU A 111 4.01 -4.76 -15.80
C GLU A 111 4.38 -5.28 -14.39
N ALA A 112 3.44 -5.98 -13.76
CA ALA A 112 3.53 -6.40 -12.36
C ALA A 112 2.88 -7.76 -12.11
N PHE A 113 3.19 -8.37 -10.96
CA PHE A 113 2.56 -9.61 -10.51
C PHE A 113 1.44 -9.31 -9.50
N VAL A 114 0.20 -9.58 -9.86
CA VAL A 114 -0.99 -9.26 -9.05
C VAL A 114 -1.53 -10.51 -8.38
N SER A 115 -1.84 -10.43 -7.10
CA SER A 115 -2.49 -11.51 -6.35
C SER A 115 -3.92 -11.14 -5.99
N SER A 116 -4.86 -12.05 -6.22
CA SER A 116 -6.26 -11.96 -5.75
C SER A 116 -6.41 -12.00 -4.22
N LYS A 117 -5.30 -11.93 -3.48
CA LYS A 117 -5.25 -11.78 -2.04
C LYS A 117 -4.96 -10.34 -1.60
N GLY A 118 -5.03 -9.36 -2.51
CA GLY A 118 -4.97 -7.95 -2.17
C GLY A 118 -3.56 -7.38 -2.10
N TYR A 119 -2.67 -7.87 -2.95
CA TYR A 119 -1.32 -7.35 -3.04
C TYR A 119 -0.74 -7.54 -4.44
N THR A 120 0.13 -6.62 -4.83
CA THR A 120 0.92 -6.67 -6.07
C THR A 120 2.40 -6.69 -5.72
N VAL A 121 3.18 -7.38 -6.55
CA VAL A 121 4.62 -7.52 -6.43
C VAL A 121 5.26 -7.10 -7.74
N ILE A 122 6.28 -6.26 -7.67
CA ILE A 122 7.06 -5.85 -8.84
C ILE A 122 8.49 -6.32 -8.61
N ASP A 123 9.11 -6.89 -9.63
CA ASP A 123 10.52 -7.27 -9.62
C ASP A 123 11.41 -6.19 -10.23
N ASP A 124 12.70 -6.24 -9.90
CA ASP A 124 13.73 -5.55 -10.65
C ASP A 124 14.24 -6.49 -11.76
N ALA A 125 13.91 -6.17 -13.01
CA ALA A 125 14.22 -7.01 -14.17
C ALA A 125 15.72 -7.33 -14.33
N ALA A 126 16.62 -6.51 -13.77
CA ALA A 126 18.05 -6.75 -13.83
C ALA A 126 18.52 -7.82 -12.83
N SER A 127 17.88 -7.90 -11.65
CA SER A 127 18.25 -8.82 -10.58
C SER A 127 17.29 -9.99 -10.38
N ASN A 128 16.11 -9.97 -11.01
CA ASN A 128 15.03 -10.94 -10.84
C ASN A 128 14.55 -11.05 -9.37
N LEU A 129 14.68 -9.94 -8.62
CA LEU A 129 14.30 -9.87 -7.22
C LEU A 129 13.09 -8.94 -7.04
N VAL A 130 12.19 -9.33 -6.15
CA VAL A 130 11.09 -8.49 -5.66
C VAL A 130 11.66 -7.16 -5.17
N SER A 131 11.33 -6.09 -5.88
CA SER A 131 11.82 -4.73 -5.64
C SER A 131 10.77 -3.88 -4.92
N TYR A 132 9.49 -4.17 -5.13
CA TYR A 132 8.37 -3.46 -4.57
C TYR A 132 7.21 -4.40 -4.24
N ILE A 133 6.52 -4.14 -3.13
CA ILE A 133 5.27 -4.79 -2.75
C ILE A 133 4.28 -3.70 -2.42
N GLU A 134 3.07 -3.79 -2.97
CA GLU A 134 1.96 -2.96 -2.54
C GLU A 134 0.79 -3.80 -2.03
N ILE A 135 0.05 -3.21 -1.11
CA ILE A 135 -1.22 -3.72 -0.61
C ILE A 135 -2.26 -2.63 -0.68
N TYR A 136 -3.51 -3.01 -0.89
CA TYR A 136 -4.59 -2.05 -1.11
C TYR A 136 -5.92 -2.51 -0.49
N VAL A 137 -6.89 -1.61 -0.43
CA VAL A 137 -8.29 -1.93 -0.10
C VAL A 137 -8.90 -2.85 -1.16
N PRO A 138 -9.86 -3.73 -0.80
CA PRO A 138 -10.47 -4.67 -1.75
C PRO A 138 -11.06 -4.01 -2.99
N GLU A 139 -11.53 -2.78 -2.86
CA GLU A 139 -12.14 -2.06 -3.98
C GLU A 139 -11.19 -1.83 -5.14
N VAL A 140 -9.87 -1.74 -4.91
CA VAL A 140 -8.89 -1.56 -5.99
C VAL A 140 -8.93 -2.72 -7.00
N GLU A 141 -9.35 -3.92 -6.60
CA GLU A 141 -9.47 -5.07 -7.51
C GLU A 141 -10.63 -4.94 -8.50
N SER A 142 -11.59 -4.06 -8.21
CA SER A 142 -12.76 -3.80 -9.04
C SER A 142 -12.68 -2.36 -9.51
N SER A 143 -12.23 -2.15 -10.75
CA SER A 143 -12.14 -0.80 -11.33
C SER A 143 -13.46 -0.04 -11.19
N GLU A 144 -14.60 -0.71 -11.39
CA GLU A 144 -15.93 -0.12 -11.19
C GLU A 144 -16.14 0.35 -9.74
N ASP A 145 -15.90 -0.49 -8.74
CA ASP A 145 -16.13 -0.14 -7.34
C ASP A 145 -15.14 0.91 -6.82
N PHE A 146 -13.89 0.86 -7.28
CA PHE A 146 -12.86 1.83 -6.89
C PHE A 146 -13.20 3.24 -7.37
N PHE A 147 -13.59 3.38 -8.64
CA PHE A 147 -13.85 4.67 -9.27
C PHE A 147 -15.23 5.25 -8.95
N LEU A 148 -16.11 4.49 -8.28
CA LEU A 148 -17.34 5.02 -7.70
C LEU A 148 -17.10 5.77 -6.38
N TYR A 149 -15.98 5.50 -5.69
CA TYR A 149 -15.59 6.14 -4.43
C TYR A 149 -16.58 5.98 -3.25
N ASP A 150 -17.64 5.17 -3.39
CA ASP A 150 -18.58 4.86 -2.30
C ASP A 150 -17.87 4.28 -1.06
N TRP A 151 -16.72 3.64 -1.28
CA TRP A 151 -15.88 3.10 -0.22
C TRP A 151 -15.26 4.17 0.69
N LEU A 152 -15.03 5.39 0.20
CA LEU A 152 -14.54 6.51 1.00
C LEU A 152 -15.53 6.87 2.10
N GLU A 153 -16.82 6.90 1.79
CA GLU A 153 -17.86 7.27 2.75
C GLU A 153 -17.91 6.27 3.91
N ARG A 154 -17.72 4.98 3.63
CA ARG A 154 -17.64 3.94 4.68
C ARG A 154 -16.49 4.21 5.67
N PHE A 155 -15.37 4.76 5.21
CA PHE A 155 -14.24 5.09 6.09
C PHE A 155 -14.41 6.46 6.77
N LYS A 156 -15.06 7.42 6.12
CA LYS A 156 -15.38 8.72 6.74
C LYS A 156 -16.38 8.60 7.88
N GLU A 157 -17.35 7.69 7.76
CA GLU A 157 -18.38 7.41 8.76
C GLU A 157 -17.89 6.62 9.97
N ARG A 158 -16.74 5.93 9.87
CA ARG A 158 -16.10 5.27 11.02
C ARG A 158 -15.68 6.33 12.03
N LYS A 159 -16.55 6.57 13.02
CA LYS A 159 -16.21 7.34 14.22
C LYS A 159 -15.05 6.65 14.91
N THR A 160 -13.91 7.34 14.96
CA THR A 160 -12.74 7.00 15.78
C THR A 160 -13.18 6.83 17.23
N HIS A 161 -13.47 5.58 17.62
CA HIS A 161 -13.51 5.21 19.03
C HIS A 161 -12.07 4.84 19.39
N ARG A 162 -11.45 5.79 20.08
CA ARG A 162 -10.12 5.80 20.73
C ARG A 162 -9.40 4.46 20.83
#